data_AF-A0A920DNU0-F1
#
_entry.id   AF-A0A920DNU0-F1
#
_cell.length_a   1.000
_cell.length_b   1.000
_cell.length_c   1.000
_cell.angle_alpha   90.00
_cell.angle_beta   90.00
_cell.angle_gamma   90.00
#
_symmetry.space_group_name_H-M   'P 1'
#
loop_
_entity.id
_entity.type
_entity.pdbx_description
1 polymer ?
#
loop_
_entity_poly.entity_id
_entity_poly.type
_entity_poly.pdbx_seq_one_letter_code
_entity_poly.pdbx_strand_id
1 'polypeptide(L)'
;MADNDQDFQVVLIPEQAGDLDATVAKLSQLLGFSDRQQKDLLRRARRGPKFRPLTVAENLSWETFSQVNLNLPFLSGVQPRVGDRRIYSFADATAHSVGYVGIETKRDIECARQCTLRYGRAQWD
;
A
#
# COMPACT_ATOMS: atom_id res chain seq x y z
N MET A 1 -18.13 14.28 -17.91
CA MET A 1 -17.04 13.33 -18.19
C MET A 1 -16.66 12.75 -16.85
N ALA A 2 -16.77 11.43 -16.67
CA ALA A 2 -16.33 10.80 -15.44
C ALA A 2 -14.80 10.66 -15.54
N ASP A 3 -14.07 11.38 -14.69
CA ASP A 3 -12.62 11.24 -14.58
C ASP A 3 -12.34 10.06 -13.64
N ASN A 4 -11.65 9.04 -14.15
CA ASN A 4 -11.36 7.81 -13.40
C ASN A 4 -9.86 7.82 -13.11
N ASP A 5 -9.52 7.93 -11.83
CA ASP A 5 -8.12 7.94 -11.40
C ASP A 5 -7.67 6.48 -11.22
N GLN A 6 -6.68 6.05 -12.00
CA GLN A 6 -6.18 4.68 -11.95
C GLN A 6 -5.30 4.52 -10.71
N ASP A 7 -5.66 3.56 -9.86
CA ASP A 7 -4.87 3.21 -8.68
C ASP A 7 -3.90 2.08 -9.02
N PHE A 8 -2.62 2.43 -9.11
CA PHE A 8 -1.54 1.49 -9.38
C PHE A 8 -0.97 0.95 -8.06
N GLN A 9 -1.06 -0.36 -7.88
CA GLN A 9 -0.59 -1.03 -6.67
C GLN A 9 0.36 -2.19 -7.01
N VAL A 10 1.21 -2.52 -6.04
CA VAL A 10 2.10 -3.69 -6.10
C VAL A 10 1.88 -4.54 -4.86
N VAL A 11 1.57 -5.82 -5.07
CA VAL A 11 1.38 -6.79 -3.99
C VAL A 11 2.44 -7.89 -4.06
N LEU A 12 2.78 -8.44 -2.90
CA LEU A 12 3.73 -9.54 -2.74
C LEU A 12 3.01 -10.74 -2.13
N ILE A 13 3.13 -11.90 -2.75
CA ILE A 13 2.65 -13.16 -2.21
C ILE A 13 3.87 -13.97 -1.72
N PRO A 14 4.08 -14.08 -0.40
CA PRO A 14 5.29 -14.69 0.16
C PRO A 14 5.54 -16.14 -0.28
N GLU A 15 4.50 -16.94 -0.51
CA GLU A 15 4.67 -18.34 -0.97
C GLU A 15 5.24 -18.44 -2.39
N GLN A 16 4.97 -17.44 -3.24
CA GLN A 16 5.40 -17.41 -4.63
C GLN A 16 6.78 -16.76 -4.81
N ALA A 17 7.28 -16.07 -3.78
CA ALA A 17 8.51 -15.31 -3.85
C ALA A 17 9.78 -16.18 -3.85
N GLY A 18 9.72 -17.38 -3.28
CA GLY A 18 10.88 -18.25 -3.09
C GLY A 18 11.87 -17.62 -2.11
N ASP A 19 12.75 -16.75 -2.61
CA ASP A 19 13.64 -15.89 -1.81
C ASP A 19 12.99 -14.52 -1.55
N LEU A 20 12.37 -14.44 -0.37
CA LEU A 20 11.68 -13.24 0.08
C LEU A 20 12.64 -12.07 0.32
N ASP A 21 13.84 -12.33 0.84
CA ASP A 21 14.81 -11.30 1.19
C ASP A 21 15.38 -10.65 -0.08
N ALA A 22 15.74 -11.45 -1.08
CA ALA A 22 16.19 -10.96 -2.37
C ALA A 22 15.10 -10.16 -3.11
N THR A 23 13.85 -10.66 -3.08
CA THR A 23 12.71 -10.00 -3.74
C THR A 23 12.42 -8.63 -3.13
N VAL A 24 12.37 -8.57 -1.79
CA VAL A 24 12.13 -7.31 -1.07
C VAL A 24 13.30 -6.33 -1.22
N ALA A 25 14.55 -6.80 -1.29
CA ALA A 25 15.69 -5.94 -1.56
C ALA A 25 15.62 -5.28 -2.95
N LYS A 26 15.22 -6.03 -3.99
CA LYS A 26 15.02 -5.46 -5.34
C LYS A 26 13.87 -4.46 -5.38
N LEU A 27 12.74 -4.79 -4.74
CA LEU A 27 11.61 -3.86 -4.63
C LEU A 27 12.00 -2.57 -3.89
N SER A 28 12.80 -2.70 -2.83
CA SER A 28 13.35 -1.56 -2.07
C SER A 28 14.15 -0.62 -2.98
N GLN A 29 14.98 -1.17 -3.88
CA GLN A 29 15.76 -0.37 -4.84
C GLN A 29 14.88 0.34 -5.87
N LEU A 30 13.86 -0.34 -6.41
CA LEU A 30 12.95 0.23 -7.41
C LEU A 30 12.04 1.30 -6.84
N LEU A 31 11.60 1.14 -5.60
CA LEU A 31 10.62 2.01 -4.95
C LEU A 31 11.26 3.01 -3.96
N GLY A 32 12.59 2.97 -3.81
CA GLY A 32 13.33 3.88 -2.93
C GLY A 32 13.04 3.70 -1.44
N PHE A 33 12.83 2.47 -0.96
CA PHE A 33 12.54 2.23 0.45
C PHE A 33 13.78 2.41 1.32
N SER A 34 13.58 2.94 2.52
CA SER A 34 14.57 2.93 3.59
C SER A 34 14.76 1.52 4.17
N ASP A 35 15.93 1.27 4.75
CA ASP A 35 16.24 0.01 5.46
C ASP A 35 15.18 -0.37 6.49
N ARG A 36 14.58 0.63 7.15
CA ARG A 36 13.51 0.41 8.13
C ARG A 36 12.26 -0.14 7.46
N GLN A 37 11.83 0.48 6.35
CA GLN A 37 10.66 0.02 5.58
C GLN A 37 10.89 -1.38 5.01
N GLN A 38 12.10 -1.66 4.53
CA GLN A 38 12.49 -2.98 4.05
C GLN A 38 12.36 -4.05 5.16
N LYS A 39 12.94 -3.79 6.34
CA LYS A 39 12.84 -4.69 7.51
C LYS A 39 11.40 -4.87 7.99
N ASP A 40 10.60 -3.81 7.94
CA ASP A 40 9.20 -3.84 8.33
C ASP A 40 8.37 -4.68 7.35
N LEU A 41 8.60 -4.55 6.04
CA LEU A 41 7.97 -5.37 5.01
C LEU A 41 8.34 -6.85 5.16
N LEU A 42 9.62 -7.16 5.36
CA LEU A 42 10.09 -8.53 5.60
C LEU A 42 9.45 -9.14 6.84
N ARG A 43 9.38 -8.38 7.95
CA ARG A 43 8.74 -8.84 9.17
C ARG A 43 7.25 -9.13 8.96
N ARG A 44 6.54 -8.30 8.18
CA ARG A 44 5.11 -8.51 7.85
C ARG A 44 4.91 -9.75 6.99
N ALA A 45 5.70 -9.90 5.94
CA ALA A 45 5.64 -11.05 5.04
C ALA A 45 5.94 -12.38 5.74
N ARG A 46 6.85 -12.39 6.73
CA ARG A 46 7.18 -13.58 7.52
C ARG A 46 6.17 -13.92 8.62
N ARG A 47 5.48 -12.91 9.18
CA ARG A 47 4.50 -13.11 10.27
C ARG A 47 3.10 -13.47 9.76
N GLY A 48 2.74 -13.05 8.55
CA GLY A 48 1.44 -13.31 7.96
C GLY A 48 1.33 -14.72 7.34
N PRO A 49 0.11 -15.15 6.99
CA PRO A 49 -0.09 -16.36 6.18
C PRO A 49 0.58 -16.22 4.81
N LYS A 50 1.36 -17.22 4.38
CA LYS A 50 2.18 -17.15 3.15
C LYS A 50 1.39 -17.02 1.84
N PHE A 51 0.15 -17.49 1.83
CA PHE A 51 -0.77 -17.42 0.69
C PHE A 51 -1.49 -16.07 0.58
N ARG A 52 -1.40 -15.21 1.62
CA ARG A 52 -2.11 -13.94 1.64
C ARG A 52 -1.29 -12.89 0.88
N PRO A 53 -1.88 -12.20 -0.11
CA PRO A 53 -1.25 -11.05 -0.73
C PRO A 53 -0.98 -9.95 0.30
N LEU A 54 0.24 -9.44 0.30
CA LEU A 54 0.68 -8.32 1.13
C LEU A 54 0.90 -7.10 0.24
N THR A 55 0.14 -6.03 0.45
CA THR A 55 0.36 -4.76 -0.26
C THR A 55 1.73 -4.18 0.10
N VAL A 56 2.56 -3.97 -0.92
CA VAL A 56 3.90 -3.40 -0.79
C VAL A 56 3.85 -1.89 -0.96
N ALA A 57 3.13 -1.42 -1.97
CA ALA A 57 2.92 -0.02 -2.28
C ALA A 57 1.59 0.17 -3.03
N GLU A 58 0.99 1.34 -2.86
CA GLU A 58 -0.29 1.76 -3.44
C GLU A 58 -0.17 3.21 -3.93
N ASN A 59 -1.10 3.67 -4.78
CA ASN A 59 -1.08 4.99 -5.41
C ASN A 59 0.26 5.30 -6.12
N LEU A 60 0.85 4.31 -6.80
CA LEU A 60 2.09 4.50 -7.53
C LEU A 60 1.87 5.41 -8.75
N SER A 61 2.91 6.18 -9.12
CA SER A 61 2.89 6.85 -10.42
C SER A 61 2.97 5.82 -11.54
N TRP A 62 2.43 6.17 -12.71
CA TRP A 62 2.55 5.33 -13.91
C TRP A 62 4.00 4.95 -14.23
N GLU A 63 4.93 5.89 -14.05
CA GLU A 63 6.36 5.68 -14.29
C GLU A 63 6.92 4.59 -13.37
N THR A 64 6.70 4.70 -12.06
CA THR A 64 7.16 3.72 -11.08
C THR A 64 6.50 2.35 -11.30
N PHE A 65 5.19 2.34 -11.58
CA PHE A 65 4.45 1.11 -11.88
C PHE A 65 5.00 0.40 -13.12
N SER A 66 5.29 1.15 -14.18
CA SER A 66 5.88 0.63 -15.41
C SER A 66 7.27 0.05 -15.18
N GLN A 67 8.11 0.71 -14.38
CA GLN A 67 9.43 0.20 -14.02
C GLN A 67 9.34 -1.13 -13.26
N VAL A 68 8.40 -1.28 -12.33
CA VAL A 68 8.15 -2.55 -11.64
C VAL A 68 7.71 -3.62 -12.63
N ASN A 69 6.80 -3.30 -13.57
CA ASN A 69 6.31 -4.24 -14.56
C ASN A 69 7.42 -4.79 -15.47
N LEU A 70 8.36 -3.94 -15.90
CA LEU A 70 9.51 -4.36 -16.69
C LEU A 70 10.43 -5.34 -15.95
N ASN A 71 10.44 -5.28 -14.62
CA ASN A 71 11.27 -6.12 -13.76
C ASN A 71 10.55 -7.38 -13.23
N LEU A 72 9.28 -7.62 -13.59
CA LEU A 72 8.50 -8.76 -13.09
C LEU A 72 9.16 -10.14 -13.26
N PRO A 73 9.86 -10.45 -14.38
CA PRO A 73 10.54 -11.75 -14.51
C PRO A 73 11.58 -12.02 -13.41
N PHE A 74 12.10 -10.97 -12.78
CA PHE A 74 13.11 -11.04 -11.73
C PHE A 74 12.55 -10.84 -10.32
N LEU A 75 11.23 -10.63 -10.21
CA LEU A 75 10.48 -10.33 -9.00
C LEU A 75 9.45 -11.43 -8.74
N SER A 76 9.93 -12.61 -8.34
CA SER A 76 9.08 -13.75 -8.03
C SER A 76 8.06 -13.40 -6.94
N GLY A 77 6.81 -13.82 -7.12
CA GLY A 77 5.72 -13.57 -6.18
C GLY A 77 5.25 -12.12 -6.07
N VAL A 78 5.79 -11.20 -6.88
CA VAL A 78 5.27 -9.84 -7.02
C VAL A 78 4.18 -9.82 -8.08
N GLN A 79 3.05 -9.19 -7.77
CA GLN A 79 1.94 -9.02 -8.69
C GLN A 79 1.56 -7.55 -8.76
N PRO A 80 1.58 -6.93 -9.95
CA PRO A 80 1.03 -5.60 -10.14
C PRO A 80 -0.51 -5.69 -10.13
N ARG A 81 -1.16 -4.67 -9.59
CA ARG A 81 -2.61 -4.52 -9.59
C ARG A 81 -2.94 -3.12 -10.09
N VAL A 82 -3.96 -3.06 -10.94
CA VAL A 82 -4.57 -1.80 -11.39
C VAL A 82 -5.99 -1.80 -10.88
N GLY A 83 -6.33 -0.80 -10.08
CA GLY A 83 -7.68 -0.52 -9.61
C GLY A 83 -8.22 0.75 -10.25
N ASP A 84 -9.52 0.94 -10.16
CA ASP A 84 -10.20 2.17 -10.56
C ASP A 84 -10.69 2.89 -9.30
N ARG A 85 -10.25 4.13 -9.09
CA ARG A 85 -10.75 4.97 -8.00
C ARG A 85 -11.72 6.00 -8.56
N ARG A 86 -12.99 5.88 -8.17
CA ARG A 86 -14.02 6.88 -8.49
C ARG A 86 -13.84 8.12 -7.61
N ILE A 87 -13.48 9.25 -8.21
CA ILE A 87 -13.41 10.54 -7.49
C ILE A 87 -14.79 11.21 -7.57
N TYR A 88 -15.45 11.42 -6.42
CA TYR A 88 -16.62 12.30 -6.32
C TYR A 88 -16.16 13.71 -5.93
N SER A 89 -15.86 14.53 -6.94
CA SER A 89 -15.37 15.90 -6.77
C SER A 89 -16.52 16.88 -6.44
N PHE A 90 -17.16 16.80 -5.28
CA PHE A 90 -17.92 17.92 -4.69
C PHE A 90 -18.11 17.74 -3.18
N ALA A 91 -17.18 18.28 -2.41
CA ALA A 91 -17.39 18.95 -1.12
C ALA A 91 -16.01 19.26 -0.53
N ASP A 92 -15.66 20.54 -0.54
CA ASP A 92 -14.53 21.20 0.12
C ASP A 92 -13.65 20.37 1.08
N ALA A 93 -12.39 20.20 0.70
CA ALA A 93 -11.20 20.54 1.49
C ALA A 93 -10.00 19.61 1.15
N THR A 94 -9.11 20.12 0.30
CA THR A 94 -7.64 19.95 0.37
C THR A 94 -7.10 18.62 0.95
N ALA A 95 -6.99 17.57 0.14
CA ALA A 95 -6.11 16.45 0.43
C ALA A 95 -4.81 16.66 -0.36
N HIS A 96 -3.76 17.10 0.33
CA HIS A 96 -2.44 17.28 -0.25
C HIS A 96 -1.93 15.93 -0.78
N SER A 97 -1.64 15.88 -2.08
CA SER A 97 -0.94 14.78 -2.74
C SER A 97 0.46 14.58 -2.14
N VAL A 98 0.94 13.34 -2.27
CA VAL A 98 2.30 12.83 -1.97
C VAL A 98 2.45 12.22 -0.58
N GLY A 99 2.35 10.89 -0.52
CA GLY A 99 2.74 10.13 0.67
C GLY A 99 2.58 8.63 0.45
N TYR A 100 3.71 7.95 0.29
CA TYR A 100 3.83 6.51 0.36
C TYR A 100 3.19 5.97 1.65
N VAL A 101 1.99 5.39 1.57
CA VAL A 101 1.29 4.80 2.73
C VAL A 101 1.77 3.35 2.89
N GLY A 102 2.85 3.19 3.64
CA GLY A 102 3.15 1.91 4.29
C GLY A 102 2.09 1.66 5.36
N ILE A 103 1.04 0.92 5.01
CA ILE A 103 -0.09 0.55 5.90
C ILE A 103 0.38 0.23 7.34
N GLU A 104 -0.05 1.11 8.25
CA GLU A 104 -0.35 0.98 9.69
C GLU A 104 0.58 0.09 10.54
N THR A 105 1.36 0.73 11.42
CA THR A 105 1.94 0.06 12.60
C THR A 105 0.81 -0.24 13.59
N LYS A 106 0.91 -1.33 14.39
CA LYS A 106 -0.06 -1.66 15.47
C LYS A 106 -0.39 -0.50 16.44
N ARG A 107 0.39 0.60 16.43
CA ARG A 107 0.13 1.84 17.17
C ARG A 107 -0.98 2.72 16.59
N ASP A 108 -1.26 2.65 15.29
CA ASP A 108 -2.35 3.44 14.69
C ASP A 108 -3.73 2.78 14.85
N ILE A 109 -3.79 1.44 14.87
CA ILE A 109 -5.03 0.70 15.17
C ILE A 109 -5.57 1.05 16.57
N GLU A 110 -4.68 1.37 17.51
CA GLU A 110 -5.07 1.77 18.87
C GLU A 110 -5.62 3.20 18.92
N CYS A 111 -5.12 4.10 18.06
CA CYS A 111 -5.62 5.47 17.94
C CYS A 111 -6.99 5.53 17.21
N ALA A 112 -7.20 4.71 16.18
CA ALA A 112 -8.49 4.60 15.49
C ALA A 112 -9.62 4.06 16.39
N ARG A 113 -9.28 3.26 17.42
CA ARG A 113 -10.23 2.76 18.42
C ARG A 113 -10.65 3.78 19.48
N GLN A 114 -9.87 4.84 19.69
CA GLN A 114 -10.17 5.86 20.71
C GLN A 114 -10.91 7.09 20.15
N CYS A 115 -10.87 7.34 18.84
CA CYS A 115 -11.50 8.53 18.26
C CYS A 115 -13.02 8.40 18.01
N THR A 116 -13.58 7.19 18.08
CA THR A 116 -15.02 6.94 17.83
C THR A 116 -15.93 7.23 19.03
N LEU A 117 -15.37 7.48 20.22
CA LEU A 117 -16.18 7.65 21.45
C LEU A 117 -16.60 9.10 21.76
N ARG A 118 -16.31 10.08 20.90
CA ARG A 118 -16.58 11.50 21.19
C ARG A 118 -17.67 12.16 20.34
N TYR A 119 -18.22 11.49 19.34
CA TYR A 119 -19.27 12.04 18.46
C TYR A 119 -20.63 11.33 18.66
N GLY A 120 -21.08 11.29 19.91
CA GLY A 120 -22.31 10.59 20.30
C GLY A 120 -23.11 11.32 21.36
N ARG A 121 -23.29 12.65 21.28
CA ARG A 121 -24.38 13.37 21.95
C ARG A 121 -24.49 14.83 21.48
N ALA A 122 -25.41 15.12 20.56
CA ALA A 122 -26.11 16.40 20.40
C ALA A 122 -27.16 16.22 19.29
N GLN A 123 -28.42 15.99 19.67
CA GLN A 123 -29.50 16.99 19.72
C GLN A 123 -30.41 16.87 18.48
N TRP A 124 -31.49 16.10 18.65
CA TRP A 124 -32.75 16.29 17.93
C TRP A 124 -33.78 16.59 19.02
N ASP A 125 -34.05 17.88 19.21
CA ASP A 125 -35.33 18.42 19.71
C ASP A 125 -35.74 19.52 18.72
#